data_AF-A0A496TPI7-F1
#
_entry.id   AF-A0A496TPI7-F1
#
_cell.length_a   1.000
_cell.length_b   1.000
_cell.length_c   1.000
_cell.angle_alpha   90.00
_cell.angle_beta   90.00
_cell.angle_gamma   90.00
#
_symmetry.space_group_name_H-M   'P 1'
#
loop_
_entity.id
_entity.type
_entity.pdbx_description
1 polymer ?
#
loop_
_entity_poly.entity_id
_entity_poly.type
_entity_poly.pdbx_seq_one_letter_code
_entity_poly.pdbx_strand_id
1 'polypeptide(L)' 'MTSIMEFKEFLEKRIYPKYGPQPKRFKNWNKRALRDVYVEFFKPHYTHLCNNPEFRKYLQEIEHNLFEAS' A
#
# COMPACT_ATOMS: atom_id res chain seq x y z
N MET A 1 15.57 -5.76 5.38
CA MET A 1 15.02 -4.40 5.56
C MET A 1 14.16 -4.13 4.35
N THR A 2 12.86 -3.95 4.54
CA THR A 2 11.95 -3.65 3.43
C THR A 2 12.24 -2.24 2.89
N SER A 3 12.50 -2.15 1.59
CA SER A 3 12.87 -0.91 0.89
C SER A 3 11.74 -0.38 0.02
N ILE A 4 11.81 0.92 -0.32
CA ILE A 4 10.90 1.53 -1.31
C ILE A 4 10.98 0.81 -2.67
N MET A 5 12.14 0.25 -3.02
CA MET A 5 12.31 -0.50 -4.26
C MET A 5 11.51 -1.80 -4.25
N GLU A 6 11.56 -2.57 -3.16
CA GLU A 6 10.74 -3.79 -3.00
C GLU A 6 9.24 -3.48 -3.01
N PHE A 7 8.83 -2.35 -2.42
CA PHE A 7 7.44 -1.93 -2.48
C PHE A 7 7.00 -1.63 -3.91
N LYS A 8 7.79 -0.85 -4.67
CA LYS A 8 7.51 -0.56 -6.08
C LYS A 8 7.45 -1.83 -6.91
N GLU A 9 8.40 -2.75 -6.73
CA GLU A 9 8.38 -4.04 -7.40
C GLU A 9 7.15 -4.87 -7.08
N PHE A 10 6.71 -4.87 -5.81
CA PHE A 10 5.48 -5.53 -5.41
C PHE A 10 4.26 -4.93 -6.13
N LEU A 11 4.15 -3.61 -6.17
CA LEU A 11 3.05 -2.94 -6.87
C LEU A 11 3.03 -3.31 -8.36
N GLU A 12 4.18 -3.22 -9.03
CA GLU A 12 4.31 -3.51 -10.46
C GLU A 12 4.04 -4.98 -10.80
N LYS A 13 4.57 -5.92 -10.01
CA LYS A 13 4.49 -7.35 -10.32
C LYS A 13 3.20 -8.00 -9.84
N ARG A 14 2.58 -7.51 -8.75
CA ARG A 14 1.43 -8.18 -8.11
C ARG A 14 0.13 -7.40 -8.23
N ILE A 15 0.19 -6.07 -8.17
CA ILE A 15 -1.01 -5.23 -8.03
C ILE A 15 -1.44 -4.65 -9.38
N TYR A 16 -0.54 -4.04 -10.13
CA TYR A 16 -0.85 -3.39 -11.41
C TYR A 16 -1.47 -4.32 -12.47
N PRO A 17 -1.04 -5.59 -12.61
CA PRO A 17 -1.66 -6.50 -13.57
C PRO A 17 -3.13 -6.81 -13.28
N LYS A 18 -3.56 -6.66 -12.01
CA LYS A 18 -4.93 -6.98 -11.57
C LYS A 18 -5.85 -5.77 -11.53
N TYR A 19 -5.33 -4.61 -11.14
CA TYR A 19 -6.13 -3.43 -10.78
C TYR A 19 -5.78 -2.17 -11.56
N GLY A 20 -4.77 -2.24 -12.43
CA GLY A 20 -4.20 -1.10 -13.12
C GLY A 20 -3.17 -0.34 -12.27
N PRO A 21 -2.48 0.64 -12.89
CA PRO A 21 -1.39 1.36 -12.25
C PRO A 21 -1.85 2.18 -11.03
N GLN A 22 -0.92 2.43 -10.11
CA GLN A 22 -1.17 3.28 -8.94
C GLN A 22 -1.48 4.72 -9.40
N PRO A 23 -2.62 5.29 -8.98
CA PRO A 23 -2.90 6.70 -9.19
C PRO A 23 -2.03 7.57 -8.27
N LYS A 24 -1.90 8.86 -8.60
CA LYS A 24 -1.08 9.82 -7.83
C LYS A 24 -1.40 9.87 -6.32
N ARG A 25 -2.62 9.51 -5.92
CA ARG A 25 -3.04 9.38 -4.52
C ARG A 25 -3.70 8.03 -4.30
N PHE A 26 -3.33 7.30 -3.26
CA PHE A 26 -3.89 5.98 -2.95
C PHE A 26 -5.41 6.05 -2.74
N LYS A 27 -5.94 7.16 -2.22
CA LYS A 27 -7.40 7.34 -2.04
C LYS A 27 -8.23 7.20 -3.31
N ASN A 28 -7.63 7.48 -4.47
CA ASN A 28 -8.31 7.40 -5.77
C ASN A 28 -8.18 6.00 -6.39
N TRP A 29 -7.51 5.07 -5.71
CA TRP A 29 -7.31 3.73 -6.21
C TRP A 29 -8.46 2.81 -5.86
N ASN A 30 -8.53 1.68 -6.55
CA ASN A 30 -9.53 0.66 -6.29
C ASN A 30 -9.41 0.15 -4.84
N LYS A 31 -10.50 0.16 -4.07
CA LYS A 31 -10.51 -0.34 -2.67
C LYS A 31 -9.98 -1.77 -2.55
N ARG A 32 -10.21 -2.64 -3.55
CA ARG A 32 -9.65 -4.00 -3.58
C ARG A 32 -8.12 -3.99 -3.73
N ALA A 33 -7.58 -3.10 -4.58
CA ALA A 33 -6.13 -2.94 -4.71
C ALA A 33 -5.50 -2.47 -3.39
N LEU A 34 -6.12 -1.48 -2.73
CA LEU A 34 -5.67 -0.99 -1.43
C LEU A 34 -5.65 -2.09 -0.38
N ARG A 35 -6.68 -2.94 -0.37
CA ARG A 35 -6.77 -4.09 0.55
C ARG A 35 -5.65 -5.10 0.30
N ASP A 36 -5.39 -5.46 -0.95
CA ASP A 36 -4.33 -6.41 -1.29
C ASP A 36 -2.96 -5.85 -0.93
N VAL A 37 -2.71 -4.57 -1.23
CA VAL A 37 -1.49 -3.88 -0.81
C VAL A 37 -1.32 -3.91 0.71
N TYR A 38 -2.38 -3.63 1.46
CA TYR A 38 -2.35 -3.68 2.91
C TYR A 38 -2.04 -5.09 3.44
N VAL A 39 -2.80 -6.09 2.99
CA VAL A 39 -2.73 -7.45 3.52
C VAL A 39 -1.46 -8.18 3.10
N GLU A 40 -1.03 -8.03 1.86
CA GLU A 40 0.11 -8.79 1.32
C GLU A 40 1.45 -8.09 1.58
N PHE A 41 1.49 -6.76 1.66
CA PHE A 41 2.74 -6.01 1.85
C PHE A 41 2.86 -5.37 3.23
N PHE A 42 1.91 -4.52 3.63
CA PHE A 42 2.06 -3.75 4.86
C PHE A 42 1.89 -4.59 6.14
N LYS A 43 0.87 -5.46 6.19
CA LYS A 43 0.55 -6.26 7.38
C LYS A 43 1.70 -7.18 7.79
N PRO A 44 2.39 -7.92 6.90
CA PRO A 44 3.52 -8.77 7.28
C PRO A 44 4.76 -7.98 7.72
N HIS A 45 4.91 -6.75 7.24
CA HIS A 45 6.09 -5.91 7.49
C HIS A 45 5.81 -4.74 8.44
N TYR A 46 4.66 -4.74 9.13
CA TYR A 46 4.13 -3.60 9.86
C TYR A 46 5.14 -3.02 10.84
N THR A 47 5.75 -3.86 11.68
CA THR A 47 6.72 -3.49 12.72
C THR A 47 7.96 -2.79 12.14
N HIS A 48 8.32 -3.09 10.91
CA HIS A 48 9.48 -2.47 10.25
C HIS A 48 9.09 -1.20 9.48
N LEU A 49 7.96 -1.23 8.79
CA LEU A 49 7.49 -0.13 7.94
C LEU A 49 6.93 1.03 8.73
N CYS A 50 6.34 0.80 9.92
CA CYS A 50 5.79 1.86 10.76
C CYS A 50 6.85 2.84 11.30
N ASN A 51 8.10 2.37 11.41
CA ASN A 51 9.25 3.17 11.82
C ASN A 51 9.85 4.00 10.68
N ASN A 52 9.46 3.73 9.43
CA ASN A 52 9.89 4.52 8.28
C ASN A 52 8.85 5.62 7.98
N PRO A 53 9.23 6.92 8.03
CA PRO A 53 8.30 8.03 7.84
C PRO A 53 7.56 8.04 6.49
N GLU A 54 8.20 7.53 5.43
CA GLU A 54 7.61 7.49 4.09
C GLU A 54 6.54 6.39 4.01
N PHE A 55 6.87 5.19 4.46
CA PHE A 55 5.92 4.08 4.52
C PHE A 55 4.77 4.32 5.48
N ARG A 56 5.02 5.01 6.60
CA ARG A 56 3.96 5.39 7.53
C ARG A 56 2.91 6.27 6.87
N LYS A 57 3.28 7.19 5.98
CA LYS A 57 2.32 8.02 5.23
C LYS A 57 1.47 7.17 4.28
N TYR A 58 2.08 6.24 3.57
CA TYR A 58 1.34 5.32 2.68
C TYR A 58 0.37 4.43 3.46
N LEU A 59 0.84 3.87 4.59
CA LEU A 59 0.02 3.05 5.48
C LEU A 59 -1.19 3.82 6.00
N GLN A 60 -0.98 5.04 6.50
CA GLN A 60 -2.06 5.90 6.98
C GLN A 60 -3.07 6.23 5.87
N GLU A 61 -2.60 6.55 4.67
CA GLU A 61 -3.52 6.81 3.55
C GLU A 61 -4.32 5.55 3.19
N ILE A 62 -3.69 4.37 3.15
CA ILE A 62 -4.36 3.11 2.85
C ILE A 62 -5.40 2.77 3.95
N GLU A 63 -5.02 2.84 5.23
CA GLU A 63 -5.90 2.54 6.36
C GLU A 63 -7.09 3.50 6.43
N HIS A 64 -6.87 4.81 6.26
CA HIS A 64 -7.96 5.79 6.23
C HIS A 64 -8.98 5.48 5.13
N ASN A 65 -8.53 5.12 3.93
CA ASN A 65 -9.43 4.81 2.81
C ASN A 65 -10.10 3.43 2.90
N LEU A 66 -9.54 2.49 3.66
CA LEU A 66 -10.10 1.17 3.88
C LEU A 66 -11.09 1.14 5.05
N PHE A 67 -10.80 1.86 6.14
CA PHE A 67 -11.50 1.71 7.42
C PHE A 67 -12.26 2.95 7.88
N GLU A 68 -11.78 4.16 7.55
CA GLU A 68 -12.39 5.41 8.04
C GLU A 68 -13.26 6.11 7.00
N ALA A 69 -13.11 5.79 5.70
CA ALA A 69 -14.00 6.26 4.64
C ALA A 69 -15.33 5.47 4.65
N SER A 70 -16.12 5.68 5.71
CA SER A 70 -17.52 5.27 5.85
C SER A 70 -18.45 6.48 5.71
#